data_AF-A0A8T4H6C5-F1
#
_entry.id   AF-A0A8T4H6C5-F1
#
_cell.length_a   1.000
_cell.length_b   1.000
_cell.length_c   1.000
_cell.angle_alpha   90.00
_cell.angle_beta   90.00
_cell.angle_gamma   90.00
#
_symmetry.space_group_name_H-M   'P 1'
#
loop_
_entity.id
_entity.type
_entity.pdbx_description
1 polymer ?
#
loop_
_entity_poly.entity_id
_entity_poly.type
_entity_poly.pdbx_seq_one_letter_code
_entity_poly.pdbx_strand_id
1 'polypeptide(L)'
;MEKLITDLVEKAGLSPEMAQKALPVVLNFVKDKLPAGLSEHAEDLLQGKMDLSTIIAQLTQGGGAEGGLGGMFDKVKDIFGGDQK
;
A
#
# COMPACT_ATOMS: atom_id res chain seq x y z
N MET A 1 10.57 -5.95 9.10
CA MET A 1 10.97 -4.53 9.17
C MET A 1 12.41 -4.31 8.70
N GLU A 2 13.38 -5.14 9.09
CA GLU A 2 14.78 -4.99 8.64
C GLU A 2 14.93 -4.99 7.12
N LYS A 3 14.21 -5.86 6.41
CA LYS A 3 14.21 -5.88 4.95
C LYS A 3 13.73 -4.55 4.31
N LEU A 4 12.75 -3.88 4.92
CA LEU A 4 12.26 -2.57 4.44
C LEU A 4 13.25 -1.45 4.73
N ILE A 5 13.99 -1.54 5.84
CA ILE A 5 15.08 -0.61 6.16
C ILE A 5 16.17 -0.76 5.10
N THR A 6 16.59 -1.99 4.81
CA THR A 6 17.58 -2.27 3.76
C THR A 6 17.11 -1.80 2.39
N ASP A 7 15.86 -2.08 2.01
CA ASP A 7 15.30 -1.61 0.73
C ASP A 7 15.26 -0.07 0.65
N LEU A 8 14.99 0.64 1.75
CA LEU A 8 15.05 2.11 1.79
C LEU A 8 16.48 2.66 1.76
N VAL A 9 17.42 1.99 2.43
CA VAL A 9 18.84 2.35 2.41
C VAL A 9 19.40 2.18 0.99
N GLU A 10 19.12 1.05 0.35
CA GLU A 10 19.64 0.71 -0.97
C GLU A 10 18.95 1.48 -2.10
N LYS A 11 17.63 1.67 -2.04
CA LYS A 11 16.86 2.29 -3.15
C LYS A 11 16.67 3.79 -3.00
N ALA A 12 16.60 4.30 -1.77
CA ALA A 12 16.44 5.73 -1.51
C ALA A 12 17.74 6.41 -1.04
N GLY A 13 18.83 5.65 -0.88
CA GLY A 13 20.14 6.18 -0.46
C GLY A 13 20.15 6.73 0.97
N LEU A 14 19.20 6.30 1.81
CA LEU A 14 19.08 6.76 3.18
C LEU A 14 20.11 6.09 4.08
N SER A 15 20.59 6.79 5.09
CA SER A 15 21.37 6.14 6.16
C SER A 15 20.46 5.22 6.99
N PRO A 16 20.98 4.13 7.59
CA PRO A 16 20.17 3.15 8.32
C PRO A 16 19.31 3.77 9.43
N GLU A 17 19.87 4.77 10.13
CA GLU A 17 19.18 5.50 11.20
C GLU A 17 18.04 6.39 10.66
N MET A 18 18.22 6.97 9.47
CA MET A 18 17.17 7.76 8.82
C MET A 18 16.07 6.87 8.25
N ALA A 19 16.42 5.71 7.69
CA ALA A 19 15.46 4.72 7.23
C ALA A 19 14.60 4.18 8.39
N GLN A 20 15.20 3.90 9.54
CA GLN A 20 14.46 3.51 10.75
C GLN A 20 13.46 4.57 11.23
N LYS A 21 13.81 5.85 11.12
CA LYS A 21 12.93 6.96 11.51
C LYS A 21 11.88 7.30 10.44
N ALA A 22 12.20 7.12 9.16
CA ALA A 22 11.30 7.39 8.05
C ALA A 22 10.23 6.30 7.89
N LEU A 23 10.57 5.05 8.16
CA LEU A 23 9.67 3.90 8.08
C LEU A 23 8.33 4.10 8.79
N PRO A 24 8.26 4.46 10.08
CA PRO A 24 6.99 4.65 10.77
C PRO A 24 6.18 5.81 10.19
N VAL A 25 6.82 6.87 9.69
CA VAL A 25 6.13 8.01 9.05
C VAL A 25 5.50 7.60 7.72
N VAL A 26 6.24 6.86 6.89
CA VAL A 26 5.75 6.34 5.61
C VAL A 26 4.64 5.31 5.86
N LEU A 27 4.81 4.44 6.84
CA LEU A 27 3.79 3.46 7.23
C LEU A 27 2.50 4.13 7.70
N ASN A 28 2.59 5.15 8.54
CA ASN A 28 1.42 5.92 8.97
C ASN A 28 0.75 6.63 7.81
N PHE A 29 1.52 7.25 6.91
CA PHE A 29 0.97 7.89 5.72
C PHE A 29 0.24 6.89 4.81
N VAL A 30 0.81 5.69 4.61
CA VAL A 30 0.19 4.63 3.83
C VAL A 30 -1.09 4.15 4.51
N LYS A 31 -1.08 3.93 5.84
CA LYS A 31 -2.28 3.57 6.60
C LYS A 31 -3.39 4.64 6.49
N ASP A 32 -3.04 5.92 6.60
CA ASP A 32 -4.00 7.03 6.49
C ASP A 32 -4.57 7.22 5.07
N LYS A 33 -3.84 6.76 4.05
CA LYS A 33 -4.28 6.82 2.64
C LYS A 33 -4.92 5.54 2.14
N LEU A 34 -4.77 4.44 2.86
CA LEU A 34 -5.42 3.19 2.53
C LEU A 34 -6.91 3.26 2.90
N PRO A 35 -7.82 2.94 1.97
CA PRO A 35 -9.24 2.91 2.26
C PRO A 35 -9.53 1.88 3.37
N ALA A 36 -10.61 2.11 4.13
CA ALA A 36 -10.91 1.40 5.37
C ALA A 36 -10.90 -0.15 5.25
N GLY A 37 -11.25 -0.71 4.09
CA GLY A 37 -11.21 -2.17 3.85
C GLY A 37 -9.82 -2.77 3.61
N LEU A 38 -8.80 -1.95 3.36
CA LEU A 38 -7.40 -2.40 3.24
C LEU A 38 -6.58 -2.12 4.50
N SER A 39 -7.03 -1.22 5.37
CA SER A 39 -6.30 -0.93 6.61
C SER A 39 -6.18 -2.15 7.52
N GLU A 40 -7.21 -3.01 7.57
CA GLU A 40 -7.16 -4.29 8.31
C GLU A 40 -6.14 -5.28 7.72
N HIS A 41 -5.88 -5.21 6.41
CA HIS A 41 -4.93 -6.10 5.73
C HIS A 41 -3.57 -5.43 5.46
N ALA A 42 -3.43 -4.14 5.76
CA ALA A 42 -2.24 -3.36 5.48
C ALA A 42 -1.01 -3.90 6.21
N GLU A 43 -1.19 -4.39 7.44
CA GLU A 43 -0.09 -4.96 8.23
C GLU A 43 0.42 -6.26 7.63
N ASP A 44 -0.45 -7.13 7.11
CA ASP A 44 -0.05 -8.35 6.41
C ASP A 44 0.59 -8.05 5.05
N LEU A 45 0.11 -7.02 4.35
CA LEU A 45 0.69 -6.51 3.11
C LEU A 45 2.11 -5.98 3.31
N LEU A 46 2.30 -5.17 4.35
CA LEU A 46 3.58 -4.56 4.70
C LEU A 46 4.57 -5.58 5.27
N GLN A 47 4.07 -6.65 5.87
CA GLN A 47 4.89 -7.79 6.30
C GLN A 47 5.23 -8.72 5.14
N GLY A 48 4.70 -8.48 3.94
CA GLY A 48 4.91 -9.33 2.77
C GLY A 48 4.28 -10.71 2.91
N LYS A 49 3.32 -10.86 3.84
CA LYS A 49 2.56 -12.08 4.08
C LYS A 49 1.40 -12.22 3.10
N MET A 50 0.95 -11.09 2.54
CA MET A 50 -0.19 -11.03 1.63
C MET A 50 0.10 -10.06 0.49
N ASP A 51 -0.04 -10.51 -0.74
CA ASP A 51 0.12 -9.63 -1.89
C ASP A 51 -1.14 -8.78 -2.10
N LEU A 52 -0.96 -7.56 -2.61
CA LEU A 52 -2.06 -6.67 -2.96
C LEU A 52 -3.03 -7.35 -3.96
N SER A 53 -2.51 -8.18 -4.86
CA SER A 53 -3.31 -8.98 -5.80
C SER A 53 -4.20 -10.00 -5.09
N THR A 54 -3.71 -10.63 -4.01
CA THR A 54 -4.48 -11.57 -3.19
C THR A 54 -5.56 -10.84 -2.39
N ILE A 55 -5.27 -9.64 -1.88
CA ILE A 55 -6.27 -8.81 -1.19
C ILE A 55 -7.34 -8.33 -2.17
N ILE A 56 -6.94 -7.89 -3.36
CA ILE A 56 -7.89 -7.52 -4.42
C ILE A 56 -8.74 -8.74 -4.80
N ALA A 57 -8.15 -9.93 -4.93
CA ALA A 57 -8.88 -11.17 -5.20
C ALA A 57 -9.87 -11.50 -4.06
N GLN A 58 -9.47 -11.36 -2.79
CA GLN A 58 -10.30 -11.61 -1.62
C GLN A 58 -11.47 -10.61 -1.53
N LEU A 59 -11.20 -9.33 -1.77
CA LEU A 59 -12.19 -8.25 -1.77
C LEU A 59 -13.15 -8.36 -2.96
N THR A 60 -12.69 -8.82 -4.12
CA THR A 60 -13.56 -9.04 -5.30
C THR A 60 -14.40 -10.31 -5.19
N GLN A 61 -13.92 -11.33 -4.45
CA GLN A 61 -14.61 -12.61 -4.30
C GLN A 61 -15.56 -12.65 -3.09
N GLY A 62 -15.38 -11.77 -2.09
CA GLY A 62 -16.16 -11.76 -0.84
C GLY A 62 -17.38 -10.85 -0.77
N GLY A 63 -17.56 -9.89 -1.69
CA GLY A 63 -18.77 -9.05 -1.70
C GLY A 63 -18.66 -7.79 -2.55
N GLY A 64 -19.48 -7.71 -3.60
CA GLY A 64 -19.82 -6.45 -4.28
C GLY A 64 -18.80 -5.94 -5.29
N ALA A 65 -18.58 -6.71 -6.37
CA ALA A 65 -17.79 -6.30 -7.54
C ALA A 65 -18.36 -5.11 -8.34
N GLU A 66 -19.51 -4.55 -7.96
CA GLU A 66 -20.17 -3.43 -8.68
C GLU A 66 -19.95 -2.04 -8.05
N GLY A 67 -19.41 -1.92 -6.83
CA GLY A 67 -19.39 -0.62 -6.13
C GLY A 67 -18.09 -0.20 -5.44
N GLY A 68 -17.35 -1.14 -4.83
CA GLY A 68 -16.24 -0.78 -3.93
C GLY A 68 -14.88 -0.67 -4.60
N LEU A 69 -14.51 -1.66 -5.42
CA LEU A 69 -13.16 -1.78 -5.97
C LEU A 69 -13.02 -1.18 -7.36
N GLY A 70 -14.06 -1.24 -8.19
CA GLY A 70 -14.12 -0.51 -9.47
C GLY A 70 -13.93 0.99 -9.27
N GLY A 71 -14.66 1.58 -8.31
CA GLY A 71 -14.51 2.99 -7.94
C GLY A 71 -13.18 3.33 -7.27
N MET A 72 -12.60 2.40 -6.49
CA MET A 72 -11.28 2.60 -5.88
C MET A 72 -10.14 2.50 -6.92
N PHE A 73 -10.23 1.57 -7.87
CA PHE A 73 -9.24 1.43 -8.94
C PHE A 73 -9.30 2.60 -9.91
N ASP A 74 -10.51 3.09 -10.21
CA ASP A 74 -10.72 4.30 -11.02
C ASP A 74 -10.08 5.52 -10.32
N LYS A 75 -10.30 5.68 -9.01
CA LYS A 75 -9.70 6.76 -8.21
C LYS A 75 -8.19 6.64 -8.04
N VAL A 76 -7.64 5.42 -7.91
CA VAL A 76 -6.20 5.18 -7.89
C VAL A 76 -5.59 5.46 -9.26
N LYS A 77 -6.25 5.07 -10.35
CA LYS A 77 -5.85 5.42 -11.71
C LYS A 77 -5.89 6.93 -11.94
N ASP A 78 -6.86 7.63 -11.36
CA ASP A 78 -6.97 9.09 -11.45
C ASP A 78 -5.86 9.81 -10.66
N ILE A 79 -5.46 9.26 -9.50
CA ILE A 79 -4.40 9.81 -8.65
C ILE A 79 -2.99 9.44 -9.14
N PHE A 80 -2.79 8.22 -9.62
CA PHE A 80 -1.47 7.68 -10.02
C PHE A 80 -1.23 7.69 -11.53
N GLY A 81 -2.28 7.89 -12.32
CA GLY A 81 -2.25 7.89 -13.78
C GLY A 81 -3.04 9.03 -14.42
N GLY A 82 -3.32 10.09 -13.65
CA GLY A 82 -3.99 11.29 -14.14
C GLY A 82 -3.31 11.85 -15.39
N ASP A 83 -4.08 11.93 -16.48
CA ASP A 83 -3.82 12.64 -17.73
C ASP A 83 -2.39 12.56 -18.29
N GLN A 84 -2.10 11.47 -19.03
CA GLN A 84 -1.30 11.58 -20.25
C GLN A 84 -2.29 11.63 -21.41
N LYS A 85 -2.60 12.85 -21.84
CA LYS A 85 -3.36 13.19 -23.03
C LYS A 85 -2.81 12.55 -24.30
#